data_AF-A0A1A8T6G7-F1
#
_entry.id   AF-A0A1A8T6G7-F1
#
_cell.length_a   1.000
_cell.length_b   1.000
_cell.length_c   1.000
_cell.angle_alpha   90.00
_cell.angle_beta   90.00
_cell.angle_gamma   90.00
#
_symmetry.space_group_name_H-M   'P 1'
#
loop_
_entity.id
_entity.type
_entity.pdbx_description
1 polymer ?
#
loop_
_entity_poly.entity_id
_entity_poly.type
_entity_poly.pdbx_seq_one_letter_code
_entity_poly.pdbx_strand_id
1 'polypeptide(L)'
;MRLIRLMLAFSCLQASTTFALSIEGQVQNYINNVEIPRLSGIYPDAAVKITLNNKISLSYLPTCKDKHIQIKNQRPSASKRTTYSISCNNPMWKSYLPVTQSILIPAFKTLAPINRGQAFTKQNIGIGNVDLTNLRGQVYTPQNPPYGLVASRNLRINTFISDNVTQKPTLIKKGNQILITAKSGNITVKMNGIALQNGVEGQQIRVKNTSSGRIIYAKVVTDSEVLVNY
;
A
#
# COMPACT_ATOMS: atom_id res chain seq x y z
N MET A 1 -29.39 46.14 -64.17
CA MET A 1 -28.34 45.11 -64.37
C MET A 1 -28.06 44.45 -63.03
N ARG A 2 -28.61 43.25 -62.77
CA ARG A 2 -28.43 42.51 -61.51
C ARG A 2 -27.17 41.64 -61.60
N LEU A 3 -26.21 41.84 -60.69
CA LEU A 3 -25.02 41.00 -60.56
C LEU A 3 -25.26 39.93 -59.48
N ILE A 4 -25.33 38.68 -59.92
CA ILE A 4 -25.45 37.47 -59.09
C ILE A 4 -24.07 37.16 -58.51
N ARG A 5 -23.93 37.14 -57.18
CA ARG A 5 -22.74 36.65 -56.47
C ARG A 5 -22.85 35.14 -56.27
N LEU A 6 -21.96 34.41 -56.93
CA LEU A 6 -21.78 32.96 -56.80
C LEU A 6 -21.01 32.67 -55.49
N MET A 7 -21.66 32.06 -54.50
CA MET A 7 -21.02 31.54 -53.29
C MET A 7 -20.56 30.09 -53.54
N LEU A 8 -19.26 29.88 -53.71
CA LEU A 8 -18.63 28.56 -53.73
C LEU A 8 -18.41 28.08 -52.29
N ALA A 9 -19.19 27.10 -51.86
CA ALA A 9 -18.99 26.40 -50.59
C ALA A 9 -17.81 25.44 -50.72
N PHE A 10 -16.71 25.75 -50.03
CA PHE A 10 -15.51 24.91 -49.96
C PHE A 10 -15.69 23.88 -48.84
N SER A 11 -16.21 22.70 -49.17
CA SER A 11 -16.32 21.56 -48.25
C SER A 11 -14.94 20.93 -48.05
N CYS A 12 -14.33 21.19 -46.89
CA CYS A 12 -13.07 20.59 -46.49
C CYS A 12 -13.31 19.13 -46.05
N LEU A 13 -13.03 18.14 -46.92
CA LEU A 13 -12.94 16.74 -46.52
C LEU A 13 -11.65 16.54 -45.70
N GLN A 14 -11.76 16.47 -44.37
CA GLN A 14 -10.67 15.98 -43.54
C GLN A 14 -10.65 14.45 -43.59
N ALA A 15 -9.67 13.89 -44.31
CA ALA A 15 -9.38 12.46 -44.28
C ALA A 15 -8.52 12.14 -43.04
N SER A 16 -9.12 11.54 -42.03
CA SER A 16 -8.41 11.02 -40.86
C SER A 16 -7.58 9.79 -41.27
N THR A 17 -6.27 9.94 -41.42
CA THR A 17 -5.37 8.80 -41.70
C THR A 17 -5.02 8.07 -40.40
N THR A 18 -5.63 6.90 -40.18
CA THR A 18 -5.28 6.02 -39.06
C THR A 18 -4.02 5.23 -39.41
N PHE A 19 -2.86 5.67 -38.92
CA PHE A 19 -1.61 4.91 -39.06
C PHE A 19 -1.66 3.62 -38.23
N ALA A 20 -1.14 2.52 -38.78
CA ALA A 20 -0.98 1.27 -38.04
C ALA A 20 0.05 1.46 -36.92
N LEU A 21 -0.31 1.08 -35.70
CA LEU A 21 0.58 1.19 -34.54
C LEU A 21 1.76 0.24 -34.66
N SER A 22 2.94 0.70 -34.26
CA SER A 22 4.13 -0.14 -34.13
C SER A 22 3.87 -1.30 -33.15
N ILE A 23 4.66 -2.38 -33.24
CA ILE A 23 4.56 -3.53 -32.31
C ILE A 23 4.63 -3.05 -30.86
N GLU A 24 5.53 -2.12 -30.56
CA GLU A 24 5.60 -1.52 -29.24
C GLU A 24 4.32 -0.75 -28.87
N GLY A 25 3.79 0.06 -29.78
CA GLY A 25 2.53 0.78 -29.56
C GLY A 25 1.36 -0.18 -29.28
N GLN A 26 1.31 -1.33 -29.97
CA GLN A 26 0.32 -2.37 -29.71
C GLN A 26 0.50 -3.01 -28.34
N VAL A 27 1.75 -3.27 -27.91
CA VAL A 27 2.05 -3.74 -26.54
C VAL A 27 1.66 -2.72 -25.48
N GLN A 28 1.94 -1.44 -25.70
CA GLN A 28 1.52 -0.37 -24.77
C GLN A 28 0.00 -0.25 -24.69
N ASN A 29 -0.70 -0.37 -25.82
CA ASN A 29 -2.16 -0.41 -25.82
C ASN A 29 -2.72 -1.62 -25.07
N TYR A 30 -2.11 -2.80 -25.22
CA TYR A 30 -2.48 -3.97 -24.42
C TYR A 30 -2.25 -3.74 -22.92
N ILE A 31 -1.14 -3.13 -22.54
CA ILE A 31 -0.85 -2.77 -21.15
C ILE A 31 -1.93 -1.82 -20.60
N ASN A 32 -2.23 -0.73 -21.32
CA ASN A 32 -3.13 0.32 -20.84
C ASN A 32 -4.60 -0.11 -20.82
N ASN A 33 -5.04 -0.92 -21.78
CA ASN A 33 -6.46 -1.26 -21.93
C ASN A 33 -6.82 -2.63 -21.34
N VAL A 34 -5.84 -3.49 -21.05
CA VAL A 34 -6.09 -4.85 -20.52
C VAL A 34 -5.43 -5.04 -19.17
N GLU A 35 -4.11 -4.90 -19.08
CA GLU A 35 -3.37 -5.29 -17.87
C GLU A 35 -3.50 -4.28 -16.73
N ILE A 36 -3.46 -2.97 -17.00
CA ILE A 36 -3.67 -1.93 -16.00
C ILE A 36 -5.09 -2.04 -15.41
N PRO A 37 -6.19 -2.06 -16.20
CA PRO A 37 -7.54 -2.22 -15.66
C PRO A 37 -7.71 -3.50 -14.84
N ARG A 38 -7.15 -4.63 -15.30
CA ARG A 38 -7.15 -5.89 -14.56
C ARG A 38 -6.48 -5.76 -13.19
N LEU A 39 -5.30 -5.14 -13.14
CA LEU A 39 -4.56 -4.95 -11.89
C LEU A 39 -5.22 -3.91 -10.99
N SER A 40 -5.79 -2.84 -11.53
CA SER A 40 -6.58 -1.85 -10.77
C SER A 40 -7.83 -2.46 -10.15
N GLY A 41 -8.47 -3.45 -10.80
CA GLY A 41 -9.56 -4.20 -10.18
C GLY A 41 -9.14 -5.03 -8.96
N ILE A 42 -7.87 -5.46 -8.90
CA ILE A 42 -7.30 -6.21 -7.78
C ILE A 42 -6.74 -5.26 -6.71
N TYR A 43 -6.18 -4.12 -7.14
CA TYR A 43 -5.52 -3.12 -6.30
C TYR A 43 -6.09 -1.72 -6.60
N PRO A 44 -7.27 -1.38 -6.06
CA PRO A 44 -8.02 -0.17 -6.45
C PRO A 44 -7.28 1.14 -6.16
N ASP A 45 -6.49 1.18 -5.08
CA ASP A 45 -5.76 2.37 -4.65
C ASP A 45 -4.28 2.39 -5.12
N ALA A 46 -3.91 1.48 -6.03
CA ALA A 46 -2.53 1.34 -6.48
C ALA A 46 -2.27 1.98 -7.84
N ALA A 47 -1.17 2.73 -7.93
CA ALA A 47 -0.56 3.07 -9.21
C ALA A 47 0.19 1.86 -9.75
N VAL A 48 -0.23 1.37 -10.92
CA VAL A 48 0.39 0.23 -11.58
C VAL A 48 1.43 0.73 -12.59
N LYS A 49 2.67 0.26 -12.46
CA LYS A 49 3.73 0.52 -13.44
C LYS A 49 4.18 -0.79 -14.05
N ILE A 50 4.12 -0.88 -15.38
CA ILE A 50 4.57 -2.05 -16.14
C ILE A 50 5.78 -1.64 -17.00
N THR A 51 6.87 -2.39 -16.89
CA THR A 51 8.14 -2.14 -17.59
C THR A 51 8.52 -3.33 -18.46
N LEU A 52 8.83 -3.06 -19.73
CA LEU A 52 9.31 -4.05 -20.68
C LEU A 52 10.82 -4.25 -20.46
N ASN A 53 11.25 -5.47 -20.09
CA ASN A 53 12.66 -5.70 -19.73
C ASN A 53 13.60 -5.81 -20.93
N ASN A 54 13.07 -6.06 -22.14
CA ASN A 54 13.86 -6.16 -23.38
C ASN A 54 13.08 -5.53 -24.55
N LYS A 55 12.85 -4.22 -24.50
CA LYS A 55 12.12 -3.49 -25.54
C LYS A 55 12.76 -3.60 -26.93
N ILE A 56 14.10 -3.69 -26.99
CA ILE A 56 14.86 -3.77 -28.24
C ILE A 56 14.49 -5.03 -29.03
N SER A 57 14.17 -6.14 -28.35
CA SER A 57 13.73 -7.37 -29.03
C SER A 57 12.53 -7.16 -29.98
N LEU A 58 11.70 -6.14 -29.74
CA LEU A 58 10.52 -5.83 -30.55
C LEU A 58 10.87 -5.24 -31.92
N SER A 59 12.02 -4.58 -32.07
CA SER A 59 12.41 -3.97 -33.34
C SER A 59 12.92 -4.97 -34.38
N TYR A 60 13.31 -6.17 -33.94
CA TYR A 60 13.77 -7.25 -34.83
C TYR A 60 12.62 -8.12 -35.34
N LEU A 61 11.40 -7.90 -34.87
CA LEU A 61 10.24 -8.69 -35.27
C LEU A 61 9.73 -8.23 -36.65
N PRO A 62 9.37 -9.17 -37.54
CA PRO A 62 8.77 -8.83 -38.83
C PRO A 62 7.46 -8.05 -38.64
N THR A 63 7.21 -7.07 -39.53
CA THR A 63 5.93 -6.34 -39.54
C THR A 63 4.75 -7.30 -39.75
N CYS A 64 3.77 -7.22 -38.86
CA CYS A 64 2.55 -8.02 -38.97
C CYS A 64 1.59 -7.43 -40.01
N LYS A 65 1.25 -8.18 -41.05
CA LYS A 65 0.34 -7.75 -42.13
C LYS A 65 -1.11 -7.73 -41.67
N ASP A 66 -1.47 -8.54 -40.68
CA ASP A 66 -2.84 -8.65 -40.14
C ASP A 66 -3.28 -7.43 -39.30
N LYS A 67 -2.52 -6.33 -39.36
CA LYS A 67 -2.68 -5.07 -38.61
C LYS A 67 -2.49 -5.19 -37.09
N HIS A 68 -2.91 -6.31 -36.49
CA HIS A 68 -2.85 -6.55 -35.06
C HIS A 68 -2.06 -7.82 -34.71
N ILE A 69 -1.12 -7.68 -33.80
CA ILE A 69 -0.45 -8.81 -33.14
C ILE A 69 -1.34 -9.33 -32.01
N GLN A 70 -1.27 -10.63 -31.76
CA GLN A 70 -1.92 -11.27 -30.63
C GLN A 70 -1.01 -11.18 -29.41
N ILE A 71 -1.53 -10.71 -28.27
CA ILE A 71 -0.77 -10.56 -27.03
C ILE A 71 -1.49 -11.29 -25.90
N LYS A 72 -0.75 -12.11 -25.15
CA LYS A 72 -1.28 -12.81 -23.98
C LYS A 72 -0.27 -12.83 -22.84
N ASN A 73 -0.68 -12.34 -21.67
CA ASN A 73 0.05 -12.54 -20.43
C ASN A 73 0.07 -14.04 -20.06
N GLN A 74 1.26 -14.65 -20.04
CA GLN A 74 1.43 -16.07 -19.75
C GLN A 74 1.19 -16.42 -18.28
N ARG A 75 1.32 -15.44 -17.36
CA ARG A 75 1.11 -15.62 -15.93
C ARG A 75 0.42 -14.39 -15.31
N PRO A 76 -0.90 -14.20 -15.53
CA PRO A 76 -1.64 -13.05 -15.01
C PRO A 76 -1.65 -12.93 -13.47
N SER A 77 -1.47 -14.04 -12.76
CA SER A 77 -1.39 -14.10 -11.30
C SER A 77 -0.01 -13.77 -10.73
N ALA A 78 1.01 -13.55 -11.58
CA ALA A 78 2.32 -13.16 -11.09
C ALA A 78 2.25 -11.80 -10.39
N SER A 79 2.90 -11.67 -9.23
CA SER A 79 2.93 -10.42 -8.47
C SER A 79 3.91 -9.40 -9.04
N LYS A 80 5.03 -9.84 -9.62
CA LYS A 80 6.13 -8.96 -10.05
C LYS A 80 6.66 -9.20 -11.46
N ARG A 81 6.98 -10.44 -11.82
CA ARG A 81 7.57 -10.77 -13.12
C ARG A 81 6.65 -11.70 -13.87
N THR A 82 6.31 -11.32 -15.09
CA THR A 82 5.56 -12.16 -16.02
C THR A 82 6.20 -12.10 -17.41
N THR A 83 5.62 -12.83 -18.36
CA THR A 83 6.04 -12.84 -19.76
C THR A 83 4.80 -12.70 -20.63
N TYR A 84 4.86 -11.82 -21.61
CA TYR A 84 3.82 -11.72 -22.64
C TYR A 84 4.25 -12.57 -23.83
N SER A 85 3.36 -13.44 -24.31
CA SER A 85 3.53 -14.04 -25.64
C SER A 85 2.96 -13.08 -26.67
N ILE A 86 3.74 -12.81 -27.71
CA ILE A 86 3.34 -11.96 -28.83
C ILE A 86 3.41 -12.81 -30.10
N SER A 87 2.36 -12.82 -30.90
CA SER A 87 2.34 -13.56 -32.17
C SER A 87 1.67 -12.79 -33.29
N CYS A 88 2.04 -13.13 -34.52
CA CYS A 88 1.37 -12.71 -35.75
C CYS A 88 1.06 -13.95 -36.59
N ASN A 89 0.01 -13.91 -37.41
CA ASN A 89 -0.35 -15.03 -38.29
C ASN A 89 0.20 -14.83 -39.71
N ASN A 90 0.44 -13.59 -40.15
CA ASN A 90 0.99 -13.29 -41.46
C ASN A 90 2.02 -12.12 -41.44
N PRO A 91 3.33 -12.38 -41.61
CA PRO A 91 3.96 -13.70 -41.59
C PRO A 91 3.80 -14.34 -40.21
N MET A 92 3.75 -15.68 -40.16
CA MET A 92 3.59 -16.40 -38.91
C MET A 92 4.87 -16.31 -38.07
N TRP A 93 4.77 -15.73 -36.88
CA TRP A 93 5.87 -15.71 -35.91
C TRP A 93 5.34 -15.60 -34.49
N LYS A 94 6.19 -15.97 -33.52
CA LYS A 94 5.91 -15.86 -32.09
C LYS A 94 7.17 -15.43 -31.35
N SER A 95 7.00 -14.58 -30.34
CA SER A 95 8.06 -14.11 -29.47
C SER A 95 7.56 -13.99 -28.03
N TYR A 96 8.49 -13.92 -27.09
CA TYR A 96 8.23 -13.80 -25.66
C TYR A 96 8.90 -12.56 -25.12
N LEU A 97 8.12 -11.70 -24.48
CA LEU A 97 8.56 -10.44 -23.92
C LEU A 97 8.50 -10.51 -22.38
N PRO A 98 9.64 -10.56 -21.68
CA PRO A 98 9.67 -10.49 -20.22
C PRO A 98 9.24 -9.09 -19.75
N VAL A 99 8.36 -9.06 -18.74
CA VAL A 99 7.76 -7.84 -18.22
C VAL A 99 7.85 -7.83 -16.70
N THR A 100 8.16 -6.65 -16.14
CA THR A 100 8.11 -6.40 -14.70
C THR A 100 6.95 -5.47 -14.39
N GLN A 101 6.10 -5.85 -13.44
CA GLN A 101 5.03 -5.03 -12.89
C GLN A 101 5.40 -4.59 -11.46
N SER A 102 5.11 -3.32 -11.15
CA SER A 102 5.22 -2.72 -9.82
C SER A 102 3.86 -2.19 -9.42
N ILE A 103 3.44 -2.50 -8.21
CA ILE A 103 2.14 -2.12 -7.65
C ILE A 103 2.43 -1.13 -6.54
N LEU A 104 2.25 0.15 -6.83
CA LEU A 104 2.65 1.25 -5.95
C LEU A 104 1.44 1.74 -5.16
N ILE A 105 1.47 1.63 -3.84
CA ILE A 105 0.43 2.20 -2.97
C ILE A 105 0.99 3.34 -2.12
N PRO A 106 0.16 4.33 -1.76
CA PRO A 106 0.54 5.33 -0.76
C PRO A 106 0.63 4.67 0.62
N ALA A 107 1.79 4.80 1.26
CA ALA A 107 2.04 4.27 2.60
C ALA A 107 2.85 5.25 3.43
N PHE A 108 2.72 5.16 4.75
CA PHE A 108 3.51 5.96 5.67
C PHE A 108 4.99 5.53 5.65
N LYS A 109 5.88 6.52 5.61
CA LYS A 109 7.33 6.38 5.75
C LYS A 109 7.87 7.39 6.76
N THR A 110 9.02 7.08 7.32
CA THR A 110 9.74 7.99 8.22
C THR A 110 10.33 9.19 7.44
N LEU A 111 10.15 10.40 7.98
CA LEU A 111 10.74 11.65 7.47
C LEU A 111 12.10 11.97 8.10
N ALA A 112 12.39 11.35 9.24
CA ALA A 112 13.65 11.44 9.96
C ALA A 112 13.94 10.07 10.63
N PRO A 113 15.14 9.84 11.16
CA PRO A 113 15.39 8.68 12.02
C PRO A 113 14.42 8.65 13.21
N ILE A 114 13.87 7.47 13.52
CA ILE A 114 12.98 7.24 14.66
C ILE A 114 13.60 6.16 15.54
N ASN A 115 13.84 6.48 16.80
CA ASN A 115 14.44 5.54 17.75
C ASN A 115 13.41 4.52 18.26
N ARG A 116 13.88 3.36 18.72
CA ARG A 116 13.04 2.36 19.39
C ARG A 116 12.26 3.01 20.55
N GLY A 117 10.95 2.74 20.60
CA GLY A 117 10.04 3.29 21.60
C GLY A 117 9.54 4.70 21.31
N GLN A 118 10.06 5.38 20.28
CA GLN A 118 9.56 6.69 19.86
C GLN A 118 8.25 6.53 19.09
N ALA A 119 7.29 7.44 19.34
CA ALA A 119 5.99 7.44 18.70
C ALA A 119 6.04 7.90 17.23
N PHE A 120 5.11 7.38 16.43
CA PHE A 120 4.84 7.88 15.09
C PHE A 120 3.88 9.06 15.19
N THR A 121 4.31 10.23 14.72
CA THR A 121 3.56 11.48 14.79
C THR A 121 3.49 12.13 13.41
N LYS A 122 2.53 13.05 13.22
CA LYS A 122 2.36 13.79 11.95
C LYS A 122 3.62 14.55 11.50
N GLN A 123 4.55 14.83 12.42
CA GLN A 123 5.77 15.59 12.17
C GLN A 123 6.96 14.70 11.73
N ASN A 124 7.00 13.42 12.14
CA ASN A 124 8.12 12.53 11.84
C ASN A 124 7.81 11.43 10.82
N ILE A 125 6.54 11.32 10.38
CA ILE A 125 6.11 10.44 9.29
C ILE A 125 5.40 11.22 8.19
N GLY A 126 5.48 10.72 6.96
CA GLY A 126 4.78 11.26 5.81
C GLY A 126 4.40 10.14 4.84
N ILE A 127 3.75 10.48 3.73
CA ILE A 127 3.30 9.50 2.74
C ILE A 127 4.34 9.37 1.62
N GLY A 128 4.57 8.15 1.16
CA GLY A 128 5.33 7.85 -0.05
C GLY A 128 4.76 6.64 -0.77
N ASN A 129 5.12 6.46 -2.03
CA ASN A 129 4.70 5.30 -2.82
C ASN A 129 5.64 4.13 -2.58
N VAL A 130 5.09 3.01 -2.11
CA VAL A 130 5.82 1.77 -1.88
C VAL A 130 5.37 0.68 -2.84
N ASP A 131 6.32 -0.07 -3.36
CA ASP A 131 6.05 -1.21 -4.22
C ASP A 131 5.67 -2.43 -3.38
N LEU A 132 4.37 -2.80 -3.41
CA LEU A 132 3.82 -3.98 -2.75
C LEU A 132 4.55 -5.26 -3.16
N THR A 133 5.10 -5.31 -4.36
CA THR A 133 5.79 -6.50 -4.87
C THR A 133 7.11 -6.80 -4.14
N ASN A 134 7.64 -5.84 -3.38
CA ASN A 134 8.91 -5.95 -2.64
C ASN A 134 8.73 -5.92 -1.11
N LEU A 135 7.52 -5.73 -0.63
CA LEU A 135 7.26 -5.53 0.80
C LEU A 135 7.24 -6.84 1.58
N ARG A 136 7.75 -6.78 2.81
CA ARG A 136 7.63 -7.83 3.82
C ARG A 136 6.73 -7.31 4.94
N GLY A 137 5.52 -7.86 5.05
CA GLY A 137 4.50 -7.44 6.03
C GLY A 137 3.53 -6.39 5.48
N GLN A 138 2.56 -6.02 6.31
CA GLN A 138 1.51 -5.05 5.95
C GLN A 138 1.95 -3.63 6.31
N VAL A 139 1.88 -2.72 5.35
CA VAL A 139 2.18 -1.29 5.56
C VAL A 139 0.97 -0.51 6.04
N TYR A 140 1.23 0.57 6.77
CA TYR A 140 0.20 1.52 7.18
C TYR A 140 -0.07 2.53 6.05
N THR A 141 -1.34 2.67 5.67
CA THR A 141 -1.81 3.54 4.59
C THR A 141 -2.56 4.75 5.15
N PRO A 142 -2.92 5.77 4.34
CA PRO A 142 -3.72 6.89 4.82
C PRO A 142 -5.05 6.48 5.49
N GLN A 143 -5.62 5.33 5.11
CA GLN A 143 -6.85 4.77 5.68
C GLN A 143 -6.62 4.09 7.05
N ASN A 144 -5.38 3.71 7.35
CA ASN A 144 -5.00 3.08 8.61
C ASN A 144 -3.63 3.62 9.07
N PRO A 145 -3.58 4.83 9.63
CA PRO A 145 -2.33 5.43 10.07
C PRO A 145 -1.78 4.78 11.34
N PRO A 146 -0.44 4.75 11.54
CA PRO A 146 0.19 4.09 12.69
C PRO A 146 0.17 4.95 13.98
N TYR A 147 -0.77 5.90 14.10
CA TYR A 147 -0.82 6.79 15.26
C TYR A 147 -1.15 6.01 16.54
N GLY A 148 -0.52 6.40 17.65
CA GLY A 148 -0.61 5.67 18.92
C GLY A 148 0.33 4.46 19.03
N LEU A 149 1.01 4.08 17.95
CA LEU A 149 2.07 3.06 17.98
C LEU A 149 3.46 3.69 18.15
N VAL A 150 4.42 2.85 18.55
CA VAL A 150 5.83 3.23 18.67
C VAL A 150 6.71 2.30 17.84
N ALA A 151 7.91 2.77 17.48
CA ALA A 151 8.85 1.96 16.73
C ALA A 151 9.38 0.79 17.58
N SER A 152 9.33 -0.43 17.05
CA SER A 152 9.84 -1.63 17.75
C SER A 152 11.36 -1.76 17.72
N ARG A 153 12.01 -1.06 16.78
CA ARG A 153 13.46 -0.94 16.60
C ARG A 153 13.81 0.44 16.05
N ASN A 154 15.09 0.77 15.97
CA ASN A 154 15.54 2.01 15.33
C ASN A 154 15.25 1.97 13.82
N LEU A 155 14.65 3.03 13.29
CA LEU A 155 14.29 3.18 11.89
C LEU A 155 15.08 4.33 11.27
N ARG A 156 15.60 4.09 10.06
CA ARG A 156 16.28 5.14 9.27
C ARG A 156 15.24 6.02 8.58
N ILE A 157 15.63 7.19 8.11
CA ILE A 157 14.82 8.02 7.21
C ILE A 157 14.38 7.22 5.96
N ASN A 158 13.22 7.51 5.40
CA ASN A 158 12.61 6.84 4.25
C ASN A 158 12.32 5.34 4.46
N THR A 159 12.22 4.89 5.71
CA THR A 159 11.75 3.52 6.01
C THR A 159 10.23 3.51 5.97
N PHE A 160 9.64 2.64 5.15
CA PHE A 160 8.19 2.41 5.17
C PHE A 160 7.76 1.74 6.47
N ILE A 161 6.67 2.23 7.03
CA ILE A 161 6.15 1.76 8.32
C ILE A 161 5.21 0.60 8.05
N SER A 162 5.57 -0.55 8.61
CA SER A 162 4.81 -1.79 8.54
C SER A 162 4.62 -2.39 9.92
N ASP A 163 3.68 -3.31 10.06
CA ASP A 163 3.47 -4.14 11.27
C ASP A 163 4.79 -4.60 11.93
N ASN A 164 5.73 -5.12 11.14
CA ASN A 164 7.03 -5.64 11.57
C ASN A 164 7.98 -4.62 12.23
N VAL A 165 7.72 -3.32 12.09
CA VAL A 165 8.52 -2.23 12.70
C VAL A 165 7.75 -1.46 13.77
N THR A 166 6.54 -1.89 14.11
CA THR A 166 5.67 -1.22 15.06
C THR A 166 5.38 -2.10 16.27
N GLN A 167 5.07 -1.47 17.39
CA GLN A 167 4.55 -2.12 18.59
C GLN A 167 3.66 -1.16 19.38
N LYS A 168 2.83 -1.70 20.28
CA LYS A 168 2.08 -0.88 21.23
C LYS A 168 3.03 -0.20 22.24
N PRO A 169 2.78 1.06 22.63
CA PRO A 169 3.53 1.70 23.71
C PRO A 169 3.28 0.98 25.04
N THR A 170 4.31 0.92 25.87
CA THR A 170 4.14 0.57 27.28
C THR A 170 3.49 1.75 27.99
N LEU A 171 2.25 1.57 28.43
CA LEU A 171 1.49 2.60 29.14
C LEU A 171 1.84 2.61 30.63
N ILE A 172 1.92 1.42 31.24
CA ILE A 172 2.25 1.27 32.66
C ILE A 172 3.61 0.60 32.77
N LYS A 173 4.52 1.19 33.56
CA LYS A 173 5.80 0.58 33.91
C LYS A 173 5.72 -0.05 35.30
N LYS A 174 6.52 -1.08 35.52
CA LYS A 174 6.74 -1.65 36.86
C LYS A 174 7.14 -0.54 37.83
N GLY A 175 6.50 -0.52 38.99
CA GLY A 175 6.70 0.47 40.04
C GLY A 175 5.83 1.72 39.92
N ASN A 176 5.09 1.91 38.83
CA ASN A 176 4.16 3.04 38.74
C ASN A 176 3.04 2.92 39.78
N GLN A 177 2.73 4.04 40.41
CA GLN A 177 1.50 4.21 41.17
C GLN A 177 0.34 4.36 40.18
N ILE A 178 -0.68 3.54 40.37
CA ILE A 178 -1.81 3.40 39.45
C ILE A 178 -3.12 3.31 40.23
N LEU A 179 -4.20 3.69 39.58
CA LEU A 179 -5.56 3.53 40.06
C LEU A 179 -6.10 2.16 39.65
N ILE A 180 -6.50 1.36 40.63
CA ILE A 180 -7.25 0.13 40.43
C ILE A 180 -8.72 0.48 40.46
N THR A 181 -9.42 0.26 39.35
CA THR A 181 -10.86 0.44 39.25
C THR A 181 -11.53 -0.93 39.12
N ALA A 182 -12.44 -1.26 40.04
CA ALA A 182 -13.31 -2.42 39.94
C ALA A 182 -14.74 -1.95 39.68
N LYS A 183 -15.42 -2.57 38.71
CA LYS A 183 -16.81 -2.27 38.37
C LYS A 183 -17.67 -3.52 38.49
N SER A 184 -18.79 -3.42 39.18
CA SER A 184 -19.82 -4.45 39.25
C SER A 184 -21.20 -3.81 39.25
N GLY A 185 -21.96 -3.99 38.16
CA GLY A 185 -23.21 -3.26 37.93
C GLY A 185 -23.01 -1.75 38.02
N ASN A 186 -23.75 -1.10 38.93
CA ASN A 186 -23.69 0.35 39.17
C ASN A 186 -22.63 0.74 40.22
N ILE A 187 -21.89 -0.22 40.79
CA ILE A 187 -20.90 0.03 41.83
C ILE A 187 -19.52 0.15 41.17
N THR A 188 -18.84 1.27 41.44
CA THR A 188 -17.44 1.49 41.05
C THR A 188 -16.59 1.69 42.30
N VAL A 189 -15.60 0.81 42.50
CA VAL A 189 -14.63 0.90 43.58
C VAL A 189 -13.28 1.31 43.01
N LYS A 190 -12.65 2.32 43.63
CA LYS A 190 -11.34 2.86 43.25
C LYS A 190 -10.35 2.67 44.39
N MET A 191 -9.17 2.13 44.09
CA MET A 191 -8.11 1.87 45.06
C MET A 191 -6.75 2.22 44.49
N ASN A 192 -5.82 2.64 45.34
CA ASN A 192 -4.44 2.86 44.91
C ASN A 192 -3.67 1.53 44.82
N GLY A 193 -2.82 1.43 43.81
CA GLY A 193 -1.99 0.26 43.55
C GLY A 193 -0.60 0.62 43.03
N ILE A 194 0.29 -0.36 43.08
CA ILE A 194 1.61 -0.30 42.45
C ILE A 194 1.70 -1.42 41.42
N ALA A 195 2.00 -1.06 40.17
CA ALA A 195 2.21 -2.02 39.10
C ALA A 195 3.44 -2.90 39.37
N LEU A 196 3.31 -4.21 39.31
CA LEU A 196 4.42 -5.14 39.51
C LEU A 196 5.10 -5.55 38.20
N GLN A 197 4.52 -5.19 37.06
CA GLN A 197 4.97 -5.52 35.70
C GLN A 197 4.72 -4.35 34.76
N ASN A 198 5.42 -4.34 33.63
CA ASN A 198 5.09 -3.45 32.52
C ASN A 198 3.79 -3.92 31.85
N GLY A 199 3.03 -2.98 31.32
CA GLY A 199 1.75 -3.24 30.67
C GLY A 199 1.52 -2.34 29.46
N VAL A 200 1.06 -2.95 28.38
CA VAL A 200 0.46 -2.24 27.24
C VAL A 200 -1.06 -2.22 27.39
N GLU A 201 -1.73 -1.32 26.67
CA GLU A 201 -3.19 -1.24 26.67
C GLU A 201 -3.86 -2.61 26.44
N GLY A 202 -4.80 -2.94 27.32
CA GLY A 202 -5.56 -4.19 27.30
C GLY A 202 -4.83 -5.42 27.83
N GLN A 203 -3.55 -5.31 28.22
CA GLN A 203 -2.80 -6.40 28.82
C GLN A 203 -3.21 -6.60 30.29
N GLN A 204 -3.30 -7.86 30.73
CA GLN A 204 -3.46 -8.17 32.15
C GLN A 204 -2.09 -8.15 32.85
N ILE A 205 -1.96 -7.34 33.90
CA ILE A 205 -0.73 -7.19 34.70
C ILE A 205 -0.99 -7.44 36.17
N ARG A 206 0.05 -7.85 36.91
CA ARG A 206 0.00 -7.95 38.37
C ARG A 206 0.15 -6.58 39.01
N VAL A 207 -0.71 -6.29 39.98
CA VAL A 207 -0.74 -5.02 40.71
C VAL A 207 -0.86 -5.31 42.21
N LYS A 208 -0.08 -4.61 43.03
CA LYS A 208 -0.21 -4.67 44.49
C LYS A 208 -1.10 -3.54 44.96
N ASN A 209 -2.21 -3.85 45.64
CA ASN A 209 -3.02 -2.85 46.32
C ASN A 209 -2.24 -2.27 47.50
N THR A 210 -2.11 -0.94 47.56
CA THR A 210 -1.30 -0.29 48.61
C THR A 210 -1.97 -0.29 49.98
N SER A 211 -3.29 -0.38 50.04
CA SER A 211 -4.06 -0.43 51.29
C SER A 211 -4.05 -1.83 51.91
N SER A 212 -4.34 -2.87 51.12
CA SER A 212 -4.45 -4.25 51.64
C SER A 212 -3.17 -5.08 51.50
N GLY A 213 -2.19 -4.62 50.72
CA GLY A 213 -0.99 -5.39 50.39
C GLY A 213 -1.19 -6.57 49.43
N ARG A 214 -2.45 -6.90 49.07
CA ARG A 214 -2.79 -8.02 48.20
C ARG A 214 -2.34 -7.77 46.75
N ILE A 215 -1.93 -8.84 46.08
CA ILE A 215 -1.59 -8.82 44.65
C ILE A 215 -2.81 -9.30 43.88
N ILE A 216 -3.22 -8.52 42.87
CA ILE A 216 -4.35 -8.80 42.00
C ILE A 216 -3.91 -8.73 40.53
N TYR A 217 -4.70 -9.33 39.65
CA TYR A 217 -4.58 -9.16 38.21
C TYR A 217 -5.58 -8.13 37.73
N ALA A 218 -5.11 -7.17 36.92
CA ALA A 218 -5.94 -6.12 36.37
C ALA A 218 -5.52 -5.81 34.93
N LYS A 219 -6.50 -5.41 34.11
CA LYS A 219 -6.31 -5.06 32.70
C LYS A 219 -5.91 -3.60 32.58
N VAL A 220 -4.82 -3.29 31.88
CA VAL A 220 -4.38 -1.91 31.60
C VAL A 220 -5.43 -1.19 30.76
N VAL A 221 -5.86 -0.01 31.21
CA VAL A 221 -6.79 0.85 30.48
C VAL A 221 -6.08 2.11 30.00
N THR A 222 -5.33 2.77 30.87
CA THR A 222 -4.55 3.98 30.53
C THR A 222 -3.11 3.86 31.08
N ASP A 223 -2.34 4.93 31.01
CA ASP A 223 -1.01 5.04 31.62
C ASP A 223 -1.02 5.05 33.16
N SER A 224 -2.20 5.24 33.76
CA SER A 224 -2.38 5.43 35.20
C SER A 224 -3.54 4.64 35.79
N GLU A 225 -4.31 3.92 34.97
CA GLU A 225 -5.49 3.16 35.41
C GLU A 225 -5.49 1.71 34.90
N VAL A 226 -5.88 0.81 35.80
CA VAL A 226 -6.14 -0.60 35.51
C VAL A 226 -7.54 -0.99 35.97
N LEU A 227 -8.16 -1.93 35.27
CA LEU A 227 -9.50 -2.40 35.55
C LEU A 227 -9.51 -3.87 35.97
N VAL A 228 -10.22 -4.17 37.05
CA VAL A 228 -10.46 -5.54 37.52
C VAL A 228 -11.87 -5.91 37.09
N ASN A 229 -11.98 -6.92 36.23
CA ASN A 229 -13.28 -7.53 35.92
C ASN A 229 -13.61 -8.54 37.01
N TYR A 230 -14.84 -8.45 37.52
CA TYR A 230 -15.50 -9.48 38.32
C TYR A 230 -16.41 -10.33 37.43
#